data_AF-A0AAD1KNL3-F1
#
_entry.id   AF-A0AAD1KNL3-F1
#
_cell.length_a   1.000
_cell.length_b   1.000
_cell.length_c   1.000
_cell.angle_alpha   90.00
_cell.angle_beta   90.00
_cell.angle_gamma   90.00
#
_symmetry.space_group_name_H-M   'P 1'
#
loop_
_entity.id
_entity.type
_entity.pdbx_description
1 polymer ?
#
loop_
_entity_poly.entity_id
_entity_poly.type
_entity_poly.pdbx_seq_one_letter_code
_entity_poly.pdbx_strand_id
1 'polypeptide(L)'
;MAHLSCRTTSAATPKTTPAPPDDVVERKAYLVGSGIASLFAAAYLIRDARMPGESITVLEELSELDGAFDGSGDAEKGFRWP
;
A
#
# COMPACT_ATOMS: atom_id res chain seq x y z
N MET A 1 -40.31 -33.42 23.03
CA MET A 1 -39.86 -32.25 22.23
C MET A 1 -38.54 -31.77 22.82
N ALA A 2 -37.42 -32.28 22.32
CA ALA A 2 -36.09 -31.80 22.69
C ALA A 2 -35.72 -30.67 21.73
N HIS A 3 -35.76 -29.43 22.21
CA HIS A 3 -35.28 -28.28 21.46
C HIS A 3 -33.75 -28.33 21.41
N LEU A 4 -33.21 -28.83 20.28
CA LEU A 4 -31.79 -28.74 19.96
C LEU A 4 -31.46 -27.27 19.68
N SER A 5 -30.96 -26.56 20.70
CA SER A 5 -30.35 -25.25 20.53
C SER A 5 -29.01 -25.44 19.80
N CYS A 6 -29.03 -25.16 18.50
CA CYS A 6 -27.87 -25.10 17.63
C CYS A 6 -26.91 -24.04 18.20
N ARG A 7 -25.87 -24.47 18.91
CA ARG A 7 -24.76 -23.60 19.28
C ARG A 7 -23.99 -23.27 18.01
N THR A 8 -24.26 -22.10 17.46
CA THR A 8 -23.33 -21.42 16.57
C THR A 8 -22.10 -21.03 17.39
N THR A 9 -21.11 -21.92 17.49
CA THR A 9 -19.75 -21.45 17.72
C THR A 9 -19.35 -20.71 16.44
N SER A 10 -19.55 -19.40 16.45
CA SER A 10 -18.94 -18.49 15.48
C SER A 10 -17.44 -18.75 15.52
N ALA A 11 -16.95 -19.55 14.58
CA ALA A 11 -15.52 -19.75 14.40
C ALA A 11 -14.93 -18.36 14.17
N ALA A 12 -14.08 -17.90 15.08
CA ALA A 12 -13.37 -16.64 14.93
C ALA A 12 -12.70 -16.63 13.55
N THR A 13 -13.10 -15.70 12.70
CA THR A 13 -12.54 -15.53 11.36
C THR A 13 -11.02 -15.44 11.49
N PRO A 14 -10.22 -16.23 10.74
CA PRO A 14 -8.78 -16.09 10.80
C PRO A 14 -8.45 -14.66 10.43
N LYS A 15 -7.76 -13.94 11.32
CA LYS A 15 -7.33 -12.57 11.08
C LYS A 15 -6.35 -12.60 9.91
N THR A 16 -6.82 -12.28 8.71
CA THR A 16 -6.05 -12.35 7.46
C THR A 16 -5.02 -11.23 7.33
N THR A 17 -5.07 -10.23 8.22
CA THR A 17 -4.08 -9.15 8.27
C THR A 17 -2.78 -9.65 8.90
N PRO A 18 -1.63 -9.50 8.23
CA PRO A 18 -0.33 -9.80 8.82
C PRO A 18 -0.10 -9.07 10.14
N ALA A 19 0.65 -9.70 11.04
CA ALA A 19 1.20 -9.00 12.18
C ALA A 19 2.38 -8.12 11.70
N PRO A 20 2.51 -6.87 12.20
CA PRO A 20 3.66 -6.04 11.88
C PRO A 20 4.94 -6.68 12.44
N PRO A 21 6.09 -6.55 11.75
CA PRO A 21 7.39 -6.90 12.31
C PRO A 21 7.71 -6.07 13.56
N ASP A 22 8.38 -6.66 14.55
CA ASP A 22 8.66 -6.01 15.84
C ASP A 22 9.55 -4.75 15.72
N ASP A 23 10.46 -4.74 14.74
CA ASP A 23 11.44 -3.67 14.50
C ASP A 23 11.03 -2.73 13.35
N VAL A 24 9.78 -2.77 12.90
CA VAL A 24 9.33 -1.99 11.74
C VAL A 24 9.46 -0.47 11.93
N VAL A 25 9.38 0.00 13.18
CA VAL A 25 9.51 1.43 13.54
C VAL A 25 10.93 1.94 13.31
N GLU A 26 11.95 1.10 13.53
CA GLU A 26 13.36 1.48 13.40
C GLU A 26 13.89 1.33 11.95
N ARG A 27 13.15 0.61 11.11
CA ARG A 27 13.53 0.38 9.71
C ARG A 27 13.19 1.59 8.85
N LYS A 28 14.02 1.82 7.83
CA LYS A 28 13.78 2.80 6.77
C LYS A 28 13.64 2.10 5.43
N ALA A 29 12.71 2.55 4.61
CA ALA A 29 12.50 2.05 3.25
C ALA A 29 12.82 3.15 2.23
N TYR A 30 13.73 2.85 1.30
CA TYR A 30 14.04 3.71 0.16
C TYR A 30 13.54 3.05 -1.11
N LEU A 31 12.64 3.73 -1.82
CA LEU A 31 12.00 3.23 -3.03
C LEU A 31 12.52 4.04 -4.21
N VAL A 32 13.19 3.39 -5.16
CA VAL A 32 13.75 4.05 -6.34
C VAL A 32 12.70 4.03 -7.45
N GLY A 33 12.39 5.20 -7.99
CA GLY A 33 11.29 5.48 -8.92
C GLY A 33 9.96 5.71 -8.20
N SER A 34 9.16 6.63 -8.71
CA SER A 34 7.83 7.02 -8.23
C SER A 34 6.69 6.36 -9.00
N GLY A 35 7.01 5.38 -9.85
CA GLY A 35 6.01 4.61 -10.58
C GLY A 35 5.14 3.72 -9.68
N ILE A 36 4.13 3.09 -10.31
CA ILE A 36 3.11 2.31 -9.62
C ILE A 36 3.69 1.21 -8.70
N ALA A 37 4.77 0.53 -9.11
CA ALA A 37 5.39 -0.51 -8.29
C ALA A 37 5.87 0.02 -6.93
N SER A 38 6.55 1.17 -6.92
CA SER A 38 7.04 1.80 -5.70
C SER A 38 5.91 2.35 -4.84
N LEU A 39 4.91 2.99 -5.45
CA LEU A 39 3.75 3.48 -4.71
C LEU A 39 2.94 2.35 -4.07
N PHE A 40 2.78 1.23 -4.77
CA PHE A 40 2.18 0.02 -4.20
C PHE A 40 3.04 -0.54 -3.06
N ALA A 41 4.36 -0.63 -3.23
CA ALA A 41 5.25 -1.06 -2.16
C ALA A 41 5.10 -0.19 -0.90
N ALA A 42 5.07 1.14 -1.06
CA ALA A 42 4.80 2.07 0.05
C ALA A 42 3.43 1.82 0.69
N ALA A 43 2.38 1.62 -0.11
CA ALA A 43 1.03 1.35 0.38
C ALA A 43 0.97 0.06 1.22
N TYR A 44 1.64 -1.01 0.78
CA TYR A 44 1.71 -2.27 1.53
C TYR A 44 2.58 -2.15 2.79
N LEU A 45 3.66 -1.38 2.77
CA LEU A 45 4.48 -1.11 3.95
C LEU A 45 3.67 -0.37 5.04
N ILE A 46 2.87 0.61 4.65
CA ILE A 46 2.02 1.35 5.60
C ILE A 46 0.87 0.46 6.08
N ARG A 47 0.17 -0.23 5.16
CA ARG A 47 -1.06 -0.96 5.48
C ARG A 47 -0.80 -2.27 6.24
N ASP A 48 0.13 -3.06 5.74
CA ASP A 48 0.32 -4.45 6.20
C ASP A 48 1.50 -4.55 7.17
N ALA A 49 2.62 -3.87 6.88
CA ALA A 49 3.75 -3.84 7.81
C ALA A 49 3.58 -2.80 8.93
N ARG A 50 2.66 -1.83 8.79
CA ARG A 50 2.44 -0.73 9.75
C ARG A 50 3.68 0.13 9.98
N MET A 51 4.48 0.30 8.93
CA MET A 51 5.63 1.20 8.94
C MET A 51 5.16 2.66 9.04
N PRO A 52 5.78 3.50 9.90
CA PRO A 52 5.55 4.93 9.90
C PRO A 52 5.83 5.52 8.51
N GLY A 53 4.94 6.35 7.99
CA GLY A 53 5.10 6.94 6.66
C GLY A 53 6.37 7.80 6.53
N GLU A 54 6.80 8.42 7.63
CA GLU A 54 8.06 9.18 7.71
C GLU A 54 9.32 8.34 7.50
N SER A 55 9.23 7.02 7.69
CA SER A 55 10.32 6.07 7.46
C SER A 55 10.42 5.62 6.00
N ILE A 56 9.52 6.06 5.12
CA ILE A 56 9.48 5.70 3.70
C ILE A 56 9.89 6.91 2.87
N THR A 57 10.92 6.75 2.04
CA THR A 57 11.39 7.79 1.11
C THR A 57 11.35 7.27 -0.32
N VAL A 58 10.66 7.99 -1.20
CA VAL A 58 10.65 7.71 -2.65
C VAL A 58 11.66 8.63 -3.32
N LEU A 59 12.54 8.03 -4.13
CA LEU A 59 13.59 8.72 -4.88
C LEU A 59 13.22 8.68 -6.36
N GLU A 60 12.85 9.82 -6.93
CA GLU A 60 12.51 9.96 -8.35
C GLU A 60 13.59 10.80 -9.06
N GLU A 61 13.92 10.41 -10.28
CA GLU A 61 14.86 11.14 -11.15
C GLU A 61 14.17 12.30 -11.87
N LEU A 62 12.92 12.08 -12.30
CA LEU A 62 12.14 13.07 -13.02
C LEU A 62 11.61 14.18 -12.10
N SER A 63 11.35 15.35 -12.69
CA SER A 63 10.71 16.47 -11.98
C SER A 63 9.22 16.24 -11.73
N GLU A 64 8.62 15.34 -12.50
CA GLU A 64 7.24 14.91 -12.34
C GLU A 64 7.24 13.56 -11.64
N LEU A 65 6.28 13.37 -10.73
CA LEU A 65 5.98 12.06 -10.22
C LEU A 65 5.35 11.24 -11.34
N ASP A 66 5.57 9.94 -11.28
CA ASP A 66 5.14 8.93 -12.25
C ASP A 66 6.14 8.67 -13.38
N GLY A 67 6.13 7.43 -13.86
CA GLY A 67 6.97 6.96 -14.95
C GLY A 67 6.12 6.68 -16.19
N ALA A 68 5.74 5.41 -16.37
CA ALA A 68 4.93 4.96 -17.51
C ALA A 68 3.42 5.23 -17.38
N PHE A 69 2.96 5.76 -16.24
CA PHE A 69 1.56 6.13 -16.02
C PHE A 69 1.42 7.66 -16.00
N ASP A 70 2.25 8.36 -16.79
CA ASP A 70 2.13 9.81 -16.92
C ASP A 70 0.74 10.18 -17.48
N GLY A 71 0.07 11.10 -16.80
CA GLY A 71 -1.22 11.64 -17.19
C GLY A 71 -1.12 13.14 -17.30
N SER A 72 -0.08 13.62 -17.97
CA SER A 72 0.27 15.04 -18.05
C SER A 72 -0.24 15.67 -19.34
N GLY A 73 -0.37 17.00 -19.33
CA GLY A 73 -0.88 17.78 -20.46
C GLY A 73 -2.03 18.70 -20.06
N ASP A 74 -2.45 19.53 -21.02
CA ASP A 74 -3.46 20.55 -20.81
C ASP A 74 -4.41 20.64 -22.02
N ALA A 75 -5.54 21.30 -21.84
CA ALA A 75 -6.57 21.40 -22.88
C ALA A 75 -6.13 22.19 -24.12
N GLU A 76 -5.05 22.98 -24.04
CA GLU A 76 -4.56 23.84 -25.12
C GLU A 76 -3.42 23.18 -25.90
N LYS A 77 -2.52 22.46 -25.22
CA LYS A 77 -1.33 21.77 -25.77
C LYS A 77 -1.57 20.29 -26.04
N GLY A 78 -2.69 19.76 -25.58
CA GLY A 78 -3.08 18.37 -25.71
C GLY A 78 -2.68 17.55 -24.49
N PHE A 79 -3.46 16.50 -24.25
CA PHE A 79 -3.15 15.49 -23.24
C PHE A 79 -2.14 14.50 -23.81
N ARG A 80 -1.06 14.28 -23.06
CA ARG A 80 -0.12 13.20 -23.35
C ARG A 80 -0.68 11.95 -22.67
N TRP A 81 -0.80 10.89 -23.45
CA TRP A 81 -1.07 9.56 -22.95
C TRP A 81 0.16 8.70 -23.30
N PRO A 82 0.62 7.81 -22.40
CA PRO A 82 1.75 6.94 -22.63
C PRO A 82 1.50 5.94 -23.78
#